data_AF-A0A3D1VHQ3-F1
#
_entry.id   AF-A0A3D1VHQ3-F1
#
_cell.length_a   1.000
_cell.length_b   1.000
_cell.length_c   1.000
_cell.angle_alpha   90.00
_cell.angle_beta   90.00
_cell.angle_gamma   90.00
#
_symmetry.space_group_name_H-M   'P 1'
#
loop_
_entity.id
_entity.type
_entity.pdbx_description
1 polymer ?
#
loop_
_entity_poly.entity_id
_entity_poly.type
_entity_poly.pdbx_seq_one_letter_code
_entity_poly.pdbx_strand_id
1 'polypeptide(L)' 'VLAIIVFSWIAAKIIKDEDLPAEGKLKSGVYINRDACRGCTICSKNYPELFEMERKKAIVK' A
#
# COMPACT_ATOMS: atom_id res chain seq x y z
N VAL A 1 -2.79 -9.91 -21.42
CA VAL A 1 -4.25 -9.85 -21.14
C VAL A 1 -4.79 -11.18 -20.63
N LEU A 2 -4.63 -12.29 -21.36
CA LEU A 2 -5.05 -13.63 -20.92
C LEU A 2 -4.62 -14.00 -19.48
N ALA A 3 -3.35 -13.74 -19.13
CA ALA A 3 -2.86 -13.99 -17.77
C ALA A 3 -3.64 -13.23 -16.69
N ILE A 4 -3.98 -11.96 -16.94
CA ILE A 4 -4.72 -11.12 -15.99
C ILE A 4 -6.13 -11.69 -15.77
N ILE A 5 -6.78 -12.19 -16.84
CA ILE A 5 -8.11 -12.80 -16.77
C ILE A 5 -8.07 -14.09 -15.95
N VAL A 6 -7.09 -14.96 -16.22
CA VAL A 6 -6.92 -16.23 -15.50
C VAL A 6 -6.63 -15.98 -14.01
N PHE A 7 -5.71 -15.07 -13.70
CA PHE A 7 -5.41 -14.72 -12.31
C PHE A 7 -6.60 -14.08 -11.59
N SER A 8 -7.40 -13.25 -12.28
CA SER A 8 -8.62 -12.68 -11.71
C SER A 8 -9.65 -13.75 -11.34
N TRP A 9 -9.87 -14.73 -12.22
CA TRP A 9 -10.78 -15.85 -11.96
C TRP A 9 -10.31 -16.76 -10.81
N ILE A 10 -9.00 -17.03 -10.76
CA ILE A 10 -8.39 -17.79 -9.66
C ILE A 10 -8.52 -17.04 -8.34
N ALA A 11 -8.17 -15.74 -8.31
CA ALA A 11 -8.27 -14.91 -7.12
C ALA A 11 -9.70 -14.85 -6.58
N ALA A 12 -10.70 -14.70 -7.45
CA ALA A 12 -12.12 -14.69 -7.08
C ALA A 12 -12.62 -16.00 -6.44
N LYS A 13 -11.90 -17.11 -6.61
CA LYS A 13 -12.26 -18.41 -6.04
C LYS A 13 -11.44 -18.79 -4.80
N ILE A 14 -10.28 -18.16 -4.62
CA ILE A 14 -9.36 -18.44 -3.51
C ILE A 14 -9.57 -17.44 -2.36
N ILE A 15 -9.76 -16.16 -2.66
CA ILE A 15 -9.89 -15.09 -1.66
C ILE A 15 -11.31 -15.12 -1.11
N LYS A 16 -11.45 -15.28 0.21
CA LYS A 16 -12.72 -15.18 0.92
C LYS A 16 -12.92 -13.75 1.43
N ASP A 17 -14.16 -13.39 1.73
CA ASP A 17 -14.48 -12.08 2.31
C ASP A 17 -13.77 -11.86 3.66
N GLU A 18 -13.51 -12.93 4.40
CA GLU A 18 -12.76 -12.93 5.67
C GLU A 18 -11.27 -12.60 5.49
N ASP A 19 -10.72 -12.85 4.30
CA ASP A 19 -9.32 -12.53 3.96
C ASP A 19 -9.14 -11.04 3.62
N LEU A 20 -10.25 -10.33 3.36
CA LEU A 20 -10.23 -8.91 3.11
C LEU A 20 -10.04 -8.15 4.43
N PRO A 21 -9.23 -7.08 4.45
CA PRO A 21 -9.06 -6.29 5.65
C PRO A 21 -10.42 -5.70 6.06
N ALA A 22 -10.92 -6.13 7.22
CA ALA A 22 -12.04 -5.45 7.87
C ALA A 22 -11.69 -3.96 8.02
N GLU A 23 -12.68 -3.08 7.86
CA GLU A 23 -12.53 -1.63 7.99
C GLU A 23 -12.03 -1.26 9.40
N GLY A 24 -10.73 -1.39 9.63
CA GLY A 24 -10.06 -1.06 10.86
C GLY A 24 -9.94 0.46 10.95
N LYS A 25 -10.00 0.96 12.20
CA LYS A 25 -9.87 2.39 12.55
C LYS A 25 -8.80 3.06 11.69
N LEU A 26 -9.23 3.85 10.72
CA LEU A 26 -8.35 4.70 9.93
C LEU A 26 -7.62 5.62 10.92
N LYS A 27 -6.30 5.48 11.00
CA LYS A 27 -5.48 6.45 11.72
C LYS A 27 -5.74 7.82 11.09
N SER A 28 -6.20 8.77 11.90
CA SER A 28 -6.46 10.13 11.45
C SER A 28 -5.15 10.79 11.00
N GLY A 29 -5.18 11.47 9.86
CA GLY A 29 -4.02 12.17 9.30
C GLY A 29 -3.22 11.33 8.29
N VAL A 30 -2.09 11.89 7.82
CA VAL A 30 -1.20 11.21 6.89
C VAL A 30 -0.34 10.21 7.66
N TYR A 31 -0.40 8.93 7.24
CA TYR A 31 0.38 7.85 7.84
C TYR A 31 0.99 6.99 6.74
N ILE A 32 2.24 6.54 6.95
CA ILE A 32 2.91 5.58 6.08
C ILE A 32 2.95 4.21 6.76
N ASN A 33 2.35 3.21 6.12
CA ASN A 33 2.58 1.82 6.45
C ASN A 33 3.97 1.40 5.96
N ARG A 34 4.94 1.26 6.88
CA ARG A 34 6.33 0.91 6.55
C ARG A 34 6.49 -0.51 6.01
N ASP A 35 5.57 -1.41 6.36
CA ASP A 35 5.56 -2.79 5.86
C ASP A 35 5.16 -2.83 4.39
N ALA A 36 4.17 -2.03 4.01
CA ALA A 36 3.71 -1.88 2.63
C ALA A 36 4.59 -0.95 1.76
N CYS A 37 5.35 -0.05 2.38
CA CYS A 37 6.19 0.91 1.66
C CYS A 37 7.29 0.19 0.87
N ARG A 38 7.32 0.36 -0.46
CA ARG A 38 8.31 -0.27 -1.35
C ARG A 38 9.58 0.56 -1.58
N GLY A 39 9.68 1.76 -1.01
CA GLY A 39 10.86 2.63 -1.17
C GLY A 39 11.01 3.26 -2.56
N CYS A 40 9.92 3.51 -3.28
CA CYS A 40 9.96 4.05 -4.66
C CYS A 40 10.31 5.54 -4.76
N THR A 41 10.42 6.28 -3.65
CA THR A 41 10.79 7.72 -3.55
C THR A 41 9.81 8.73 -4.15
N ILE A 42 8.67 8.30 -4.71
CA ILE A 42 7.72 9.22 -5.37
C ILE A 42 7.14 10.24 -4.36
N CYS A 43 6.80 9.79 -3.15
CA CYS A 43 6.22 10.65 -2.12
C CYS A 43 7.17 11.79 -1.68
N SER A 44 8.45 11.48 -1.43
CA SER A 44 9.45 12.49 -1.02
C SER A 44 9.85 13.44 -2.14
N LYS A 45 9.61 13.07 -3.41
CA LYS A 45 9.85 13.95 -4.58
C LYS A 45 8.69 14.90 -4.83
N ASN A 46 7.46 14.40 -4.75
CA ASN A 46 6.27 15.18 -5.08
C ASN A 46 5.82 16.08 -3.93
N TYR A 47 6.05 15.66 -2.68
CA TYR A 47 5.67 16.39 -1.47
C TYR A 47 6.82 16.37 -0.45
N PRO A 48 7.97 17.00 -0.78
CA PRO A 48 9.15 17.02 0.10
C PRO A 48 8.89 17.71 1.45
N GLU A 49 7.85 18.53 1.57
CA GLU A 49 7.42 19.18 2.81
C GLU A 49 6.70 18.22 3.77
N LEU A 50 6.13 17.12 3.26
CA LEU A 50 5.40 16.14 4.04
C LEU A 50 6.17 14.83 4.26
N PHE A 51 7.07 14.47 3.35
CA PHE A 51 7.72 13.15 3.39
C PHE A 51 9.25 13.22 3.32
N GLU A 52 9.86 12.26 3.98
CA GLU A 52 11.30 12.00 3.98
C GLU A 52 11.57 10.50 3.76
N MET A 53 12.78 10.16 3.29
CA MET A 53 13.22 8.77 3.17
C MET A 53 14.20 8.41 4.29
N GLU A 54 13.85 7.43 5.11
CA GLU A 54 14.66 6.91 6.20
C GLU A 54 14.83 5.38 6.07
N ARG A 55 16.07 4.89 6.10
CA ARG A 55 16.39 3.45 5.98
C ARG A 55 15.67 2.77 4.79
N LYS A 56 15.66 3.44 3.62
CA LYS A 56 15.00 3.01 2.37
C LYS A 56 13.45 2.98 2.43
N LYS A 57 12.82 3.51 3.48
CA LYS A 57 11.37 3.60 3.63
C LYS A 57 10.96 5.06 3.77
N ALA A 58 9.76 5.39 3.33
CA ALA A 58 9.23 6.74 3.53
C ALA A 58 8.77 6.94 4.99
N ILE A 59 8.94 8.15 5.50
CA ILE A 59 8.41 8.62 6.79
C ILE A 59 7.64 9.93 6.55
N VAL A 60 6.68 10.21 7.43
CA VAL A 60 5.97 11.49 7.49
C VAL A 60 6.77 12.42 8.39
N LYS A 61 6.95 13.67 7.98
CA LYS A 61 7.61 14.72 8.77
C LYS A 61 6.73 15.21 9.93
#